data_AF-A0A7S3HQ22-F1
#
_entry.id   AF-A0A7S3HQ22-F1
#
_cell.length_a   1.000
_cell.length_b   1.000
_cell.length_c   1.000
_cell.angle_alpha   90.00
_cell.angle_beta   90.00
_cell.angle_gamma   90.00
#
_symmetry.space_group_name_H-M   'P 1'
#
loop_
_entity.id
_entity.type
_entity.pdbx_description
1 polymer ?
#
loop_
_entity_poly.entity_id
_entity_poly.type
_entity_poly.pdbx_seq_one_letter_code
_entity_poly.pdbx_strand_id
1 'polypeptide(L)'
;GVGVVADSLSSRGNNNIATPEPSRKMFISEEDSAHARSKADQSSQRSQNEKQMVSQDKSYIRHRFDDHDDRGNVVCKFQCQTYWAKQFEAVRACYFKGDERESYLRSLATSKSWATQGGKSGAAFSKSSDDRLVVKCISRVELQMFLEFAPAYFEYMAKAYYHHLPTVLCKILGVYTI
;
A
#
# COMPACT_ATOMS: atom_id res chain seq x y z
N GLY A 1 0.84 -12.55 15.66
CA GLY A 1 0.57 -13.24 14.38
C GLY A 1 1.16 -12.47 13.22
N VAL A 2 1.30 -13.08 12.03
CA VAL A 2 1.77 -12.39 10.81
C VAL A 2 0.56 -11.93 9.99
N GLY A 3 0.47 -10.65 9.65
CA GLY A 3 -0.61 -10.09 8.84
C GLY A 3 -0.09 -9.57 7.51
N VAL A 4 -0.68 -10.02 6.40
CA VAL A 4 -0.55 -9.41 5.08
C VAL A 4 -1.79 -8.59 4.81
N VAL A 5 -1.61 -7.30 4.55
CA VAL A 5 -2.71 -6.39 4.20
C VAL A 5 -2.74 -6.26 2.69
N ALA A 6 -3.86 -6.63 2.09
CA ALA A 6 -4.10 -6.53 0.66
C ALA A 6 -5.29 -5.61 0.39
N ASP A 7 -5.24 -4.95 -0.77
CA ASP A 7 -6.40 -4.22 -1.31
C ASP A 7 -7.52 -5.22 -1.64
N SER A 8 -8.71 -4.93 -1.15
CA SER A 8 -9.92 -5.67 -1.48
C SER A 8 -10.30 -5.31 -2.91
N LEU A 9 -10.12 -6.23 -3.85
CA LEU A 9 -10.51 -6.05 -5.27
C LEU A 9 -12.05 -6.02 -5.42
N SER A 10 -12.74 -5.10 -4.75
CA SER A 10 -14.14 -4.81 -5.01
C SER A 10 -14.22 -3.79 -6.15
N SER A 11 -14.21 -4.32 -7.37
CA SER A 11 -14.68 -3.75 -8.64
C SER A 11 -14.74 -2.21 -8.73
N ARG A 12 -13.72 -1.60 -9.34
CA ARG A 12 -13.87 -0.33 -10.07
C ARG A 12 -13.07 -0.37 -11.36
N GLY A 13 -13.64 -1.02 -12.37
CA GLY A 13 -13.28 -0.71 -13.75
C GLY A 13 -13.63 0.75 -14.04
N ASN A 14 -12.73 1.47 -14.70
CA ASN A 14 -13.14 2.61 -15.50
C ASN A 14 -12.19 2.77 -16.69
N ASN A 15 -12.71 2.45 -17.88
CA ASN A 15 -12.11 2.76 -19.17
C ASN A 15 -12.46 4.22 -19.48
N ASN A 16 -11.48 5.12 -19.41
CA ASN A 16 -11.62 6.44 -20.03
C ASN A 16 -10.78 6.46 -21.32
N ILE A 17 -11.41 6.05 -22.42
CA ILE A 17 -10.98 6.45 -23.77
C ILE A 17 -11.49 7.88 -23.95
N ALA A 18 -10.59 8.85 -23.87
CA ALA A 18 -10.89 10.23 -24.24
C ALA A 18 -10.77 10.36 -25.77
N THR A 19 -11.85 10.80 -26.41
CA THR A 19 -11.90 11.21 -27.82
C THR A 19 -11.18 12.56 -28.01
N PRO A 20 -10.42 12.77 -29.10
CA PRO A 20 -9.77 14.06 -29.36
C PRO A 20 -10.72 15.02 -30.12
N GLU A 21 -10.79 16.27 -29.69
CA GLU A 21 -11.42 17.39 -30.42
C GLU A 21 -10.39 18.53 -30.60
N PRO A 22 -10.56 19.38 -31.63
CA PRO A 22 -9.43 19.87 -32.43
C PRO A 22 -8.81 21.19 -31.97
N SER A 23 -7.61 21.43 -32.50
CA SER A 23 -6.63 22.46 -32.17
C SER A 23 -7.13 23.90 -32.28
N ARG A 24 -6.83 24.74 -31.27
CA ARG A 24 -6.90 26.20 -31.36
C ARG A 24 -5.55 26.84 -30.95
N LYS A 25 -5.10 27.79 -31.77
CA LYS A 25 -3.75 28.35 -31.82
C LYS A 25 -3.38 29.21 -30.60
N MET A 26 -2.12 29.00 -30.19
CA MET A 26 -1.14 29.85 -29.50
C MET A 26 -1.55 31.27 -29.06
N PHE A 27 -1.71 31.43 -27.74
CA PHE A 27 -1.36 32.64 -26.98
C PHE A 27 -0.73 32.18 -25.67
N ILE A 28 0.48 32.63 -25.36
CA ILE A 28 1.19 32.28 -24.11
C ILE A 28 0.64 33.20 -23.01
N SER A 29 -0.12 32.63 -22.07
CA SER A 29 -0.59 33.33 -20.85
C SER A 29 0.09 32.76 -19.60
N GLU A 30 0.14 33.56 -18.53
CA GLU A 30 0.80 33.25 -17.24
C GLU A 30 0.31 31.95 -16.55
N GLU A 31 -0.82 31.40 -16.99
CA GLU A 31 -1.38 30.14 -16.52
C GLU A 31 -0.52 28.91 -16.91
N ASP A 32 0.20 28.96 -18.03
CA ASP A 32 1.08 27.87 -18.47
C ASP A 32 2.28 27.66 -17.53
N SER A 33 2.73 28.70 -16.84
CA SER A 33 3.86 28.62 -15.90
C SER A 33 3.50 27.96 -14.58
N ALA A 34 2.27 28.17 -14.08
CA ALA A 34 1.75 27.47 -12.91
C ALA A 34 1.44 26.00 -13.23
N HIS A 35 0.90 25.73 -14.42
CA HIS A 35 0.66 24.37 -14.91
C HIS A 35 1.97 23.61 -15.15
N ALA A 36 3.00 24.26 -15.71
CA ALA A 36 4.33 23.69 -15.90
C ALA A 36 5.05 23.42 -14.56
N ARG A 37 4.94 24.32 -13.57
CA ARG A 37 5.46 24.09 -12.21
C ARG A 37 4.76 22.92 -11.53
N SER A 38 3.43 22.81 -11.63
CA SER A 38 2.68 21.65 -11.07
C SER A 38 3.03 20.33 -11.76
N LYS A 39 3.29 20.34 -13.08
CA LYS A 39 3.73 19.17 -13.86
C LYS A 39 5.16 18.77 -13.53
N ALA A 40 6.07 19.74 -13.36
CA ALA A 40 7.46 19.49 -12.96
C ALA A 40 7.54 18.91 -11.55
N ASP A 41 6.76 19.43 -10.61
CA ASP A 41 6.69 18.95 -9.22
C ASP A 41 6.09 17.54 -9.14
N GLN A 42 4.98 17.29 -9.85
CA GLN A 42 4.42 15.94 -9.98
C GLN A 42 5.38 14.95 -10.67
N SER A 43 6.14 15.37 -11.69
CA SER A 43 7.13 14.51 -12.34
C SER A 43 8.31 14.16 -11.42
N SER A 44 8.74 15.11 -10.60
CA SER A 44 9.83 14.95 -9.63
C SER A 44 9.41 14.03 -8.49
N GLN A 45 8.20 14.21 -7.98
CA GLN A 45 7.62 13.38 -6.93
C GLN A 45 7.30 11.96 -7.43
N ARG A 46 6.83 11.81 -8.68
CA ARG A 46 6.66 10.51 -9.36
C ARG A 46 7.98 9.75 -9.42
N SER A 47 9.07 10.44 -9.78
CA SER A 47 10.42 9.87 -9.85
C SER A 47 10.96 9.46 -8.47
N GLN A 48 10.70 10.24 -7.43
CA GLN A 48 11.13 9.90 -6.07
C GLN A 48 10.38 8.69 -5.50
N ASN A 49 9.06 8.63 -5.69
CA ASN A 49 8.26 7.50 -5.21
C ASN A 49 8.63 6.19 -5.92
N GLU A 50 8.88 6.25 -7.23
CA GLU A 50 9.34 5.07 -8.00
C GLU A 50 10.66 4.54 -7.45
N LYS A 51 11.64 5.44 -7.23
CA LYS A 51 12.93 5.09 -6.61
C LYS A 51 12.75 4.48 -5.21
N GLN A 52 11.83 5.00 -4.41
CA GLN A 52 11.54 4.44 -3.08
C GLN A 52 10.92 3.05 -3.19
N MET A 53 10.00 2.82 -4.13
CA MET A 53 9.36 1.53 -4.35
C MET A 53 10.38 0.46 -4.74
N VAL A 54 11.30 0.74 -5.66
CA VAL A 54 12.28 -0.23 -6.17
C VAL A 54 13.59 -0.28 -5.37
N SER A 55 13.69 0.52 -4.31
CA SER A 55 14.87 0.55 -3.44
C SER A 55 15.13 -0.82 -2.80
N GLN A 56 16.40 -1.20 -2.74
CA GLN A 56 16.86 -2.43 -2.07
C GLN A 56 17.08 -2.25 -0.56
N ASP A 57 16.86 -1.03 -0.01
CA ASP A 57 16.97 -0.74 1.42
C ASP A 57 15.89 -1.49 2.22
N LYS A 58 16.29 -2.49 3.01
CA LYS A 58 15.39 -3.29 3.84
C LYS A 58 14.90 -2.48 5.03
N SER A 59 13.87 -1.66 4.80
CA SER A 59 13.27 -0.78 5.81
C SER A 59 12.37 -1.53 6.80
N TYR A 60 12.99 -2.37 7.63
CA TYR A 60 12.28 -3.15 8.66
C TYR A 60 12.20 -2.33 9.95
N ILE A 61 10.99 -1.88 10.29
CA ILE A 61 10.77 -1.01 11.44
C ILE A 61 10.11 -1.83 12.55
N ARG A 62 10.74 -1.85 13.71
CA ARG A 62 10.25 -2.58 14.88
C ARG A 62 9.92 -1.60 16.00
N HIS A 63 8.67 -1.65 16.45
CA HIS A 63 8.18 -0.93 17.61
C HIS A 63 7.97 -1.92 18.76
N ARG A 64 8.39 -1.52 19.95
CA ARG A 64 8.13 -2.25 21.20
C ARG A 64 7.30 -1.34 22.08
N PHE A 65 6.33 -1.95 22.74
CA PHE A 65 5.40 -1.28 23.61
C PHE A 65 5.31 -2.08 24.89
N ASP A 66 5.34 -1.35 26.00
CA ASP A 66 5.17 -1.89 27.34
C ASP A 66 3.92 -1.20 27.93
N ASP A 67 2.93 -1.98 28.33
CA ASP A 67 1.79 -1.48 29.12
C ASP A 67 2.14 -1.57 30.60
N HIS A 68 1.82 -0.53 31.36
CA HIS A 68 2.10 -0.43 32.78
C HIS A 68 0.80 -0.38 33.60
N ASP A 69 0.81 -0.96 34.79
CA ASP A 69 -0.25 -0.75 35.78
C ASP A 69 -0.11 0.61 36.49
N ASP A 70 -1.07 0.94 37.37
CA ASP A 70 -1.08 2.17 38.18
C ASP A 70 0.13 2.28 39.13
N ARG A 71 0.85 1.17 39.36
CA ARG A 71 2.04 1.10 40.21
C ARG A 71 3.33 1.20 39.40
N GLY A 72 3.25 1.35 38.08
CA GLY A 72 4.36 1.45 37.15
C GLY A 72 4.98 0.10 36.75
N ASN A 73 4.39 -1.03 37.12
CA ASN A 73 4.89 -2.35 36.72
C ASN A 73 4.43 -2.69 35.30
N VAL A 74 5.32 -3.29 34.50
CA VAL A 74 4.97 -3.75 33.15
C VAL A 74 4.06 -4.98 33.24
N VAL A 75 2.84 -4.86 32.70
CA VAL A 75 1.82 -5.92 32.68
C VAL A 75 1.70 -6.62 31.33
N CYS A 76 2.08 -5.96 30.25
CA CYS A 76 2.06 -6.52 28.91
C CYS A 76 3.21 -5.96 28.09
N LYS A 77 3.82 -6.80 27.25
CA LYS A 77 4.79 -6.38 26.25
C LYS A 77 4.31 -6.84 24.89
N PHE A 78 4.20 -5.92 23.95
CA PHE A 78 3.88 -6.24 22.57
C PHE A 78 4.87 -5.60 21.63
N GLN A 79 5.13 -6.28 20.52
CA GLN A 79 6.08 -5.81 19.51
C GLN A 79 5.40 -5.87 18.15
N CYS A 80 5.38 -4.75 17.45
CA CYS A 80 4.96 -4.73 16.05
C CYS A 80 6.20 -4.51 15.18
N GLN A 81 6.42 -5.38 14.20
CA GLN A 81 7.42 -5.15 13.17
C GLN A 81 6.75 -5.03 11.81
N THR A 82 7.06 -3.95 11.11
CA THR A 82 6.69 -3.70 9.71
C THR A 82 7.87 -4.06 8.82
N TYR A 83 7.60 -4.83 7.76
CA TYR A 83 8.61 -5.19 6.77
C TYR A 83 8.49 -4.28 5.55
N TRP A 84 9.63 -3.94 4.93
CA TRP A 84 9.69 -3.10 3.72
C TRP A 84 8.81 -1.83 3.82
N ALA A 85 8.88 -1.14 4.97
CA ALA A 85 7.96 -0.06 5.33
C ALA A 85 7.93 1.08 4.29
N LYS A 86 9.10 1.52 3.81
CA LYS A 86 9.24 2.57 2.80
C LYS A 86 8.70 2.14 1.44
N GLN A 87 8.96 0.89 1.04
CA GLN A 87 8.50 0.36 -0.25
C GLN A 87 6.98 0.21 -0.26
N PHE A 88 6.40 -0.30 0.84
CA PHE A 88 4.94 -0.38 0.94
C PHE A 88 4.27 0.98 1.09
N GLU A 89 4.92 1.97 1.70
CA GLU A 89 4.47 3.36 1.63
C GLU A 89 4.39 3.86 0.18
N ALA A 90 5.43 3.61 -0.61
CA ALA A 90 5.42 3.97 -2.02
C ALA A 90 4.35 3.22 -2.82
N VAL A 91 4.11 1.94 -2.52
CA VAL A 91 3.00 1.17 -3.12
C VAL A 91 1.65 1.77 -2.76
N ARG A 92 1.44 2.16 -1.49
CA ARG A 92 0.19 2.80 -1.05
C ARG A 92 -0.03 4.14 -1.76
N ALA A 93 1.00 4.96 -1.93
CA ALA A 93 0.90 6.22 -2.66
C ALA A 93 0.44 6.02 -4.13
N CYS A 94 0.80 4.90 -4.75
CA CYS A 94 0.37 4.57 -6.11
C CYS A 94 -1.03 3.96 -6.18
N TYR A 95 -1.29 2.95 -5.34
CA TYR A 95 -2.45 2.05 -5.53
C TYR A 95 -3.60 2.31 -4.57
N PHE A 96 -3.37 2.97 -3.44
CA PHE A 96 -4.38 3.16 -2.41
C PHE A 96 -4.97 4.57 -2.48
N LYS A 97 -6.17 4.70 -3.08
CA LYS A 97 -6.83 5.99 -3.31
C LYS A 97 -7.37 6.61 -2.01
N GLY A 98 -6.98 7.83 -1.66
CA GLY A 98 -7.50 8.58 -0.51
C GLY A 98 -6.44 9.50 0.07
N ASP A 99 -6.82 10.39 1.00
CA ASP A 99 -5.86 11.25 1.70
C ASP A 99 -4.83 10.36 2.43
N GLU A 100 -3.58 10.41 1.98
CA GLU A 100 -2.74 9.24 1.69
C GLU A 100 -2.55 8.28 2.87
N ARG A 101 -2.23 8.83 4.05
CA ARG A 101 -1.79 8.06 5.21
C ARG A 101 -2.92 7.72 6.18
N GLU A 102 -3.73 8.71 6.54
CA GLU A 102 -4.78 8.56 7.55
C GLU A 102 -5.90 7.64 7.06
N SER A 103 -6.20 7.67 5.77
CA SER A 103 -7.19 6.78 5.17
C SER A 103 -6.81 5.31 5.34
N TYR A 104 -5.53 4.96 5.13
CA TYR A 104 -5.06 3.58 5.25
C TYR A 104 -5.12 3.10 6.69
N LEU A 105 -4.63 3.92 7.63
CA LEU A 105 -4.63 3.61 9.06
C LEU A 105 -6.06 3.43 9.59
N ARG A 106 -6.98 4.32 9.20
CA ARG A 106 -8.40 4.22 9.59
C ARG A 106 -9.06 2.93 9.07
N SER A 107 -8.82 2.58 7.80
CA SER A 107 -9.34 1.34 7.21
C SER A 107 -8.80 0.11 7.95
N LEU A 108 -7.49 0.10 8.26
CA LEU A 108 -6.85 -1.01 8.95
C LEU A 108 -7.35 -1.16 10.39
N ALA A 109 -7.49 -0.05 11.12
CA ALA A 109 -7.96 -0.02 12.51
C ALA A 109 -9.41 -0.50 12.68
N THR A 110 -10.23 -0.41 11.63
CA THR A 110 -11.62 -0.87 11.64
C THR A 110 -11.80 -2.30 11.11
N SER A 111 -10.69 -3.00 10.84
CA SER A 111 -10.74 -4.39 10.37
C SER A 111 -11.23 -5.34 11.46
N LYS A 112 -12.13 -6.24 11.07
CA LYS A 112 -12.74 -7.24 11.95
C LYS A 112 -12.63 -8.62 11.32
N SER A 113 -12.60 -9.65 12.17
CA SER A 113 -12.57 -11.04 11.70
C SER A 113 -13.71 -11.28 10.71
N TRP A 114 -13.38 -11.86 9.58
CA TRP A 114 -14.28 -12.14 8.50
C TRP A 114 -14.30 -13.65 8.29
N ALA A 115 -15.44 -14.26 8.63
CA ALA A 115 -15.67 -15.68 8.38
C ALA A 115 -15.81 -15.91 6.87
N THR A 116 -14.74 -16.38 6.25
CA THR A 116 -14.74 -16.75 4.83
C THR A 116 -15.41 -18.11 4.66
N GLN A 117 -16.43 -18.18 3.82
CA GLN A 117 -17.01 -19.46 3.40
C GLN A 117 -16.07 -20.13 2.39
N GLY A 118 -15.08 -20.87 2.91
CA GLY A 118 -14.14 -21.64 2.10
C GLY A 118 -12.67 -21.28 2.34
N GLY A 119 -11.83 -22.32 2.30
CA GLY A 119 -10.37 -22.22 2.40
C GLY A 119 -9.78 -23.57 2.79
N LYS A 120 -8.86 -24.12 1.97
CA LYS A 120 -8.15 -25.37 2.32
C LYS A 120 -7.27 -25.23 3.57
N SER A 121 -6.81 -24.03 3.89
CA SER A 121 -5.73 -23.79 4.86
C SER A 121 -6.19 -23.28 6.24
N GLY A 122 -7.49 -23.05 6.48
CA GLY A 122 -7.98 -22.53 7.77
C GLY A 122 -7.39 -21.18 8.16
N ALA A 123 -6.86 -20.41 7.21
CA ALA A 123 -6.25 -19.12 7.48
C ALA A 123 -7.30 -18.13 8.02
N ALA A 124 -6.92 -17.36 9.05
CA ALA A 124 -7.77 -16.31 9.57
C ALA A 124 -7.75 -15.10 8.64
N PHE A 125 -8.93 -14.56 8.35
CA PHE A 125 -9.11 -13.35 7.56
C PHE A 125 -9.82 -12.28 8.39
N SER A 126 -9.46 -11.03 8.11
CA SER A 126 -10.21 -9.86 8.56
C SER A 126 -10.50 -8.96 7.37
N LYS A 127 -11.57 -8.18 7.44
CA LYS A 127 -11.94 -7.19 6.42
C LYS A 127 -12.20 -5.83 7.07
N SER A 128 -11.75 -4.75 6.45
CA SER A 128 -12.07 -3.39 6.92
C SER A 128 -13.55 -3.08 6.76
N SER A 129 -14.11 -2.22 7.62
CA SER A 129 -15.54 -1.88 7.57
C SER A 129 -15.95 -1.09 6.33
N ASP A 130 -14.98 -0.46 5.65
CA ASP A 130 -15.18 0.23 4.38
C ASP A 130 -14.92 -0.66 3.15
N ASP A 131 -14.71 -1.97 3.36
CA ASP A 131 -14.50 -2.98 2.32
C ASP A 131 -13.26 -2.75 1.43
N ARG A 132 -12.32 -1.91 1.85
CA ARG A 132 -11.11 -1.58 1.09
C ARG A 132 -9.93 -2.50 1.37
N LEU A 133 -9.86 -3.11 2.54
CA LEU A 133 -8.73 -3.94 2.95
C LEU A 133 -9.19 -5.34 3.34
N VAL A 134 -8.39 -6.32 2.93
CA VAL A 134 -8.42 -7.68 3.47
C VAL A 134 -7.10 -7.94 4.17
N VAL A 135 -7.17 -8.40 5.41
CA VAL A 135 -6.01 -8.84 6.18
C VAL A 135 -6.01 -10.36 6.23
N LYS A 136 -4.94 -10.98 5.74
CA LYS A 136 -4.73 -12.43 5.84
C LYS A 136 -3.69 -12.72 6.90
N CYS A 137 -4.01 -13.59 7.85
CA CYS A 137 -3.01 -14.19 8.71
C CYS A 137 -2.24 -15.26 7.94
N ILE A 138 -0.91 -15.11 7.89
CA ILE A 138 -0.02 -16.06 7.20
C ILE A 138 0.92 -16.75 8.18
N SER A 139 1.46 -17.89 7.76
CA SER A 139 2.49 -18.62 8.47
C SER A 139 3.85 -17.92 8.40
N ARG A 140 4.79 -18.33 9.27
CA ARG A 140 6.18 -17.87 9.21
C ARG A 140 6.89 -18.28 7.91
N VAL A 141 6.52 -19.44 7.35
CA VAL A 141 7.07 -19.94 6.09
C VAL A 141 6.60 -19.07 4.93
N GLU A 142 5.29 -18.78 4.83
CA GLU A 142 4.75 -17.85 3.83
C GLU A 142 5.38 -16.46 3.95
N LEU A 143 5.64 -15.97 5.19
CA LEU A 143 6.33 -14.71 5.40
C LEU A 143 7.74 -14.75 4.82
N GLN A 144 8.52 -15.79 5.14
CA GLN A 144 9.89 -15.91 4.66
C GLN A 144 9.94 -15.99 3.13
N MET A 145 9.04 -16.77 2.53
CA MET A 145 8.86 -16.81 1.08
C MET A 145 8.54 -15.42 0.52
N PHE A 146 7.62 -14.68 1.15
CA PHE A 146 7.31 -13.31 0.77
C PHE A 146 8.53 -12.40 0.80
N LEU A 147 9.29 -12.41 1.88
CA LEU A 147 10.45 -11.53 2.04
C LEU A 147 11.56 -11.82 1.03
N GLU A 148 11.69 -13.07 0.60
CA GLU A 148 12.63 -13.47 -0.46
C GLU A 148 12.21 -12.95 -1.84
N PHE A 149 10.90 -13.01 -2.17
CA PHE A 149 10.41 -12.50 -3.46
C PHE A 149 10.06 -11.00 -3.48
N ALA A 150 10.01 -10.34 -2.32
CA ALA A 150 9.54 -8.95 -2.19
C ALA A 150 10.21 -7.94 -3.16
N PRO A 151 11.53 -7.98 -3.43
CA PRO A 151 12.15 -7.09 -4.41
C PRO A 151 11.52 -7.20 -5.81
N ALA A 152 11.26 -8.42 -6.27
CA ALA A 152 10.63 -8.67 -7.57
C ALA A 152 9.16 -8.21 -7.58
N TYR A 153 8.45 -8.36 -6.45
CA TYR A 153 7.10 -7.80 -6.30
C TYR A 153 7.10 -6.28 -6.47
N PHE A 154 7.98 -5.55 -5.76
CA PHE A 154 8.02 -4.10 -5.87
C PHE A 154 8.42 -3.61 -7.27
N GLU A 155 9.39 -4.27 -7.91
CA GLU A 155 9.77 -3.97 -9.28
C GLU A 155 8.60 -4.17 -10.25
N TYR A 156 7.87 -5.28 -10.11
CA TYR A 156 6.67 -5.55 -10.91
C TYR A 156 5.58 -4.49 -10.67
N MET A 157 5.30 -4.14 -9.41
CA MET A 157 4.29 -3.16 -9.05
C MET A 157 4.65 -1.75 -9.55
N ALA A 158 5.93 -1.38 -9.52
CA ALA A 158 6.41 -0.12 -10.10
C ALA A 158 6.18 -0.11 -11.62
N LYS A 159 6.64 -1.15 -12.33
CA LYS A 159 6.44 -1.27 -13.78
C LYS A 159 4.97 -1.20 -14.16
N ALA A 160 4.11 -1.95 -13.47
CA ALA A 160 2.68 -1.95 -13.73
C ALA A 160 2.05 -0.56 -13.56
N TYR A 161 2.43 0.17 -12.51
CA TYR A 161 1.89 1.51 -12.25
C TYR A 161 2.39 2.55 -13.25
N TYR A 162 3.72 2.65 -13.38
CA TYR A 162 4.36 3.77 -14.07
C TYR A 162 4.32 3.63 -15.59
N HIS A 163 4.20 2.41 -16.11
CA HIS A 163 4.00 2.13 -17.54
C HIS A 163 2.53 1.84 -17.90
N HIS A 164 1.60 2.01 -16.96
CA HIS A 164 0.17 1.81 -17.18
C HIS A 164 -0.19 0.42 -17.70
N LEU A 165 0.47 -0.61 -17.17
CA LEU A 165 0.23 -2.00 -17.56
C LEU A 165 -0.92 -2.59 -16.72
N PRO A 166 -1.89 -3.29 -17.32
CA PRO A 166 -2.93 -3.98 -16.57
C PRO A 166 -2.32 -5.11 -15.72
N THR A 167 -2.83 -5.30 -14.50
CA THR A 167 -2.38 -6.39 -13.62
C THR A 167 -3.50 -6.99 -12.78
N VAL A 168 -3.56 -8.32 -12.81
CA VAL A 168 -4.41 -9.14 -11.93
C VAL A 168 -3.71 -9.52 -10.63
N LEU A 169 -2.43 -9.16 -10.46
CA LEU A 169 -1.70 -9.43 -9.24
C LEU A 169 -2.35 -8.67 -8.07
N CYS A 170 -2.47 -9.36 -6.94
CA CYS A 170 -2.99 -8.78 -5.71
C CYS A 170 -2.05 -7.69 -5.21
N LYS A 171 -2.62 -6.55 -4.79
CA LYS A 171 -1.86 -5.40 -4.29
C LYS A 171 -1.68 -5.55 -2.80
N ILE A 172 -0.52 -6.04 -2.39
CA ILE A 172 -0.08 -6.07 -1.00
C ILE A 172 0.33 -4.64 -0.61
N LEU A 173 -0.28 -4.12 0.46
CA LEU A 173 -0.14 -2.76 0.96
C LEU A 173 0.69 -2.67 2.25
N GLY A 174 0.97 -3.81 2.88
CA GLY A 174 1.82 -3.90 4.06
C GLY A 174 1.95 -5.32 4.60
N VAL A 175 3.05 -5.59 5.29
CA VAL A 175 3.32 -6.87 5.96
C VAL A 175 3.82 -6.59 7.38
N TYR A 176 3.17 -7.22 8.35
CA TYR A 176 3.35 -6.95 9.77
C TYR A 176 3.50 -8.24 10.58
N THR A 177 4.29 -8.20 11.64
CA THR A 177 4.28 -9.21 12.71
C THR A 177 3.96 -8.55 14.03
N ILE A 178 2.98 -9.09 14.74
CA ILE A 178 2.57 -8.73 16.10
C ILE A 178 2.94 -9.87 17.05
#